data_AF-A0A2A9CZR2-F1
#
_entry.id   AF-A0A2A9CZR2-F1
#
_cell.length_a   1.000
_cell.length_b   1.000
_cell.length_c   1.000
_cell.angle_alpha   90.00
_cell.angle_beta   90.00
_cell.angle_gamma   90.00
#
_symmetry.space_group_name_H-M   'P 1'
#
loop_
_entity.id
_entity.type
_entity.pdbx_description
1 polymer ?
#
loop_
_entity_poly.entity_id
_entity_poly.type
_entity_poly.pdbx_seq_one_letter_code
_entity_poly.pdbx_strand_id
1 'polypeptide(L)'
;MDWHPRPLMPVLTVPETGTWRLDHLSGQPLTPSARSAADLDGGLVQRAEVLPVRSEVYALCTAGWLHLGGEVPDPLEVAAPRARRSRHDGVRHRVISHHPGEVLTVAGRRLTTPLTTVCDLVRYAGREGSLDLSPQRVAGLVQSLVAGGVDPAEVERRLLTDGPMRGRRLRASHTLREILTASRV
;
A
#
# COMPACT_ATOMS: atom_id res chain seq x y z
N MET A 1 46.54 -8.41 19.75
CA MET A 1 45.09 -8.21 19.89
C MET A 1 44.45 -9.09 18.86
N ASP A 2 44.14 -10.32 19.26
CA ASP A 2 43.80 -11.41 18.34
C ASP A 2 42.27 -11.52 18.23
N TRP A 3 41.79 -11.35 17.01
CA TRP A 3 40.37 -11.45 16.66
C TRP A 3 40.02 -12.92 16.39
N HIS A 4 39.10 -13.48 17.18
CA HIS A 4 38.52 -14.80 16.93
C HIS A 4 37.03 -14.67 16.55
N PRO A 5 36.59 -15.15 15.38
CA PRO A 5 35.18 -15.22 15.04
C PRO A 5 34.46 -16.27 15.91
N ARG A 6 33.34 -15.88 16.51
CA ARG A 6 32.49 -16.82 17.26
C ARG A 6 31.81 -17.83 16.31
N PRO A 7 31.69 -19.11 16.70
CA PRO A 7 31.00 -20.12 15.91
C PRO A 7 29.49 -19.82 15.85
N LEU A 8 28.91 -20.00 14.66
CA LEU A 8 27.47 -19.96 14.43
C LEU A 8 26.81 -21.11 15.21
N MET A 9 25.91 -20.77 16.15
CA MET A 9 25.07 -21.76 16.84
C MET A 9 23.99 -22.35 15.91
N PRO A 10 23.51 -23.57 16.21
CA PRO A 10 22.98 -24.50 15.22
C PRO A 10 21.51 -24.25 14.88
N VAL A 11 21.22 -24.56 13.62
CA VAL A 11 19.99 -25.11 13.02
C VAL A 11 18.83 -25.32 14.00
N LEU A 12 17.76 -24.55 13.80
CA LEU A 12 16.42 -24.86 14.31
C LEU A 12 16.01 -26.25 13.82
N THR A 13 16.02 -27.23 14.72
CA THR A 13 15.37 -28.51 14.53
C THR A 13 13.86 -28.32 14.56
N VAL A 14 13.19 -28.70 13.47
CA VAL A 14 11.74 -28.82 13.41
C VAL A 14 11.38 -30.14 14.10
N PRO A 15 10.50 -30.16 15.13
CA PRO A 15 9.96 -31.42 15.62
C PRO A 15 9.00 -32.00 14.58
N GLU A 16 9.35 -33.16 14.05
CA GLU A 16 8.42 -34.09 13.43
C GLU A 16 7.40 -34.51 14.51
N THR A 17 6.12 -34.51 14.15
CA THR A 17 4.95 -34.94 14.97
C THR A 17 4.64 -34.15 16.26
N GLY A 18 3.91 -33.04 16.09
CA GLY A 18 3.13 -32.42 17.17
C GLY A 18 1.90 -31.72 16.59
N THR A 19 0.71 -32.29 16.81
CA THR A 19 -0.58 -31.66 16.50
C THR A 19 -0.76 -30.39 17.33
N TRP A 20 -0.77 -29.24 16.68
CA TRP A 20 -1.15 -27.97 17.30
C TRP A 20 -2.67 -27.91 17.42
N ARG A 21 -3.22 -28.15 18.60
CA ARG A 21 -4.56 -27.67 18.95
C ARG A 21 -4.45 -26.18 19.29
N LEU A 22 -4.97 -25.35 18.40
CA LEU A 22 -5.34 -23.96 18.67
C LEU A 22 -6.81 -23.94 19.07
N ASP A 23 -7.09 -24.32 20.31
CA ASP A 23 -8.31 -23.84 20.97
C ASP A 23 -8.01 -22.39 21.44
N HIS A 24 -8.97 -21.49 21.26
CA HIS A 24 -8.97 -20.09 21.72
C HIS A 24 -8.31 -19.02 20.80
N LEU A 25 -8.70 -18.98 19.53
CA LEU A 25 -8.83 -17.70 18.81
C LEU A 25 -10.11 -17.75 17.96
N SER A 26 -11.25 -17.45 18.56
CA SER A 26 -12.46 -17.02 17.85
C SER A 26 -12.24 -15.58 17.31
N GLY A 27 -11.18 -15.40 16.53
CA GLY A 27 -11.07 -14.28 15.60
C GLY A 27 -11.64 -14.78 14.29
N GLN A 28 -12.78 -14.22 13.87
CA GLN A 28 -13.29 -14.48 12.53
C GLN A 28 -12.14 -14.27 11.52
N PRO A 29 -11.93 -15.18 10.56
CA PRO A 29 -11.05 -14.89 9.45
C PRO A 29 -11.58 -13.60 8.81
N LEU A 30 -10.73 -12.57 8.76
CA LEU A 30 -10.95 -11.41 7.90
C LEU A 30 -11.10 -11.95 6.50
N THR A 31 -12.35 -12.22 6.11
CA THR A 31 -12.66 -12.74 4.79
C THR A 31 -12.19 -11.63 3.86
N PRO A 32 -11.21 -11.88 2.96
CA PRO A 32 -10.90 -10.88 1.97
C PRO A 32 -12.20 -10.62 1.23
N SER A 33 -12.78 -9.43 1.42
CA SER A 33 -13.94 -9.00 0.67
C SER A 33 -13.44 -8.81 -0.75
N ALA A 34 -13.43 -9.91 -1.51
CA ALA A 34 -13.22 -9.90 -2.94
C ALA A 34 -14.45 -9.22 -3.52
N ARG A 35 -14.42 -7.87 -3.57
CA ARG A 35 -15.37 -7.11 -4.38
C ARG A 35 -15.30 -7.71 -5.78
N SER A 36 -16.43 -8.18 -6.28
CA SER A 36 -16.51 -8.74 -7.61
C SER A 36 -16.21 -7.62 -8.61
N ALA A 37 -15.69 -7.96 -9.80
CA ALA A 37 -15.51 -6.98 -10.86
C ALA A 37 -16.82 -6.25 -11.24
N ALA A 38 -17.98 -6.87 -10.94
CA ALA A 38 -19.31 -6.30 -11.11
C ALA A 38 -19.66 -5.18 -10.10
N ASP A 39 -18.93 -5.08 -8.98
CA ASP A 39 -19.14 -4.06 -7.94
C ASP A 39 -18.28 -2.80 -8.16
N LEU A 40 -17.57 -2.73 -9.29
CA LEU A 40 -16.62 -1.67 -9.58
C LEU A 40 -17.26 -0.59 -10.46
N ASP A 41 -16.96 0.67 -10.14
CA ASP A 41 -17.35 1.84 -10.94
C ASP A 41 -16.90 1.66 -12.41
N GLY A 42 -17.81 1.86 -13.36
CA GLY A 42 -17.52 1.78 -14.79
C GLY A 42 -16.38 2.72 -15.21
N GLY A 43 -16.20 3.84 -14.50
CA GLY A 43 -15.07 4.74 -14.71
C GLY A 43 -13.71 4.11 -14.35
N LEU A 44 -13.64 3.28 -13.29
CA LEU A 44 -12.41 2.61 -12.88
C LEU A 44 -11.95 1.59 -13.93
N VAL A 45 -12.89 0.84 -14.50
CA VAL A 45 -12.59 -0.16 -15.55
C VAL A 45 -12.00 0.53 -16.79
N GLN A 46 -12.66 1.58 -17.30
CA GLN A 46 -12.18 2.34 -18.46
C GLN A 46 -10.78 2.94 -18.24
N ARG A 47 -10.53 3.50 -17.04
CA ARG A 47 -9.21 4.02 -16.68
C ARG A 47 -8.15 2.92 -16.59
N ALA A 48 -8.49 1.73 -16.11
CA ALA A 48 -7.55 0.61 -16.05
C ALA A 48 -7.17 0.10 -17.45
N GLU A 49 -8.09 0.13 -18.41
CA GLU A 49 -7.87 -0.37 -19.78
C GLU A 49 -6.81 0.43 -20.56
N VAL A 50 -6.70 1.74 -20.33
CA VAL A 50 -5.67 2.57 -20.98
C VAL A 50 -4.27 2.36 -20.42
N LEU A 51 -4.13 1.70 -19.28
CA LEU A 51 -2.83 1.37 -18.70
C LEU A 51 -2.26 0.09 -19.30
N PRO A 52 -0.93 -0.03 -19.45
CA PRO A 52 -0.30 -1.26 -19.88
C PRO A 52 -0.56 -2.40 -18.88
N VAL A 53 -0.68 -3.63 -19.37
CA VAL A 53 -0.70 -4.83 -18.52
C VAL A 53 0.70 -5.04 -17.96
N ARG A 54 0.81 -5.20 -16.64
CA ARG A 54 2.10 -5.34 -15.94
C ARG A 54 2.00 -6.38 -14.83
N SER A 55 3.14 -6.93 -14.44
CA SER A 55 3.26 -7.85 -13.31
C SER A 55 3.18 -7.15 -11.95
N GLU A 56 3.61 -5.89 -11.93
CA GLU A 56 3.62 -4.98 -10.79
C GLU A 56 2.23 -4.47 -10.43
N VAL A 57 2.11 -3.88 -9.23
CA VAL A 57 0.86 -3.32 -8.72
C VAL A 57 0.86 -1.81 -8.90
N TYR A 58 -0.13 -1.23 -9.57
CA TYR A 58 -0.32 0.22 -9.60
C TYR A 58 -0.62 0.74 -8.19
N ALA A 59 0.14 1.73 -7.74
CA ALA A 59 0.12 2.20 -6.35
C ALA A 59 0.19 3.73 -6.29
N LEU A 60 0.13 4.29 -5.08
CA LEU A 60 0.30 5.73 -4.82
C LEU A 60 -0.59 6.60 -5.73
N CYS A 61 -0.03 7.59 -6.42
CA CYS A 61 -0.83 8.52 -7.23
C CYS A 61 -1.51 7.84 -8.42
N THR A 62 -0.93 6.81 -9.02
CA THR A 62 -1.58 6.07 -10.11
C THR A 62 -2.78 5.29 -9.62
N ALA A 63 -2.68 4.63 -8.45
CA ALA A 63 -3.85 4.00 -7.85
C ALA A 63 -4.91 5.03 -7.44
N GLY A 64 -4.49 6.18 -6.91
CA GLY A 64 -5.40 7.29 -6.58
C GLY A 64 -6.19 7.77 -7.80
N TRP A 65 -5.51 7.99 -8.94
CA TRP A 65 -6.15 8.33 -10.21
C TRP A 65 -7.07 7.22 -10.73
N LEU A 66 -6.69 5.94 -10.61
CA LEU A 66 -7.56 4.84 -11.00
C LEU A 66 -8.88 4.87 -10.22
N HIS A 67 -8.82 5.10 -8.90
CA HIS A 67 -10.02 5.15 -8.05
C HIS A 67 -10.87 6.41 -8.27
N LEU A 68 -10.25 7.57 -8.47
CA LEU A 68 -10.96 8.87 -8.45
C LEU A 68 -11.14 9.53 -9.82
N GLY A 69 -10.37 9.11 -10.83
CA GLY A 69 -10.26 9.81 -12.11
C GLY A 69 -9.38 11.07 -12.04
N GLY A 70 -9.59 11.97 -13.00
CA GLY A 70 -8.79 13.18 -13.19
C GLY A 70 -7.61 12.99 -14.15
N GLU A 71 -6.57 13.81 -13.98
CA GLU A 71 -5.38 13.80 -14.82
C GLU A 71 -4.51 12.57 -14.53
N VAL A 72 -4.12 11.88 -15.61
CA VAL A 72 -3.24 10.70 -15.52
C VAL A 72 -1.88 11.14 -14.94
N PRO A 73 -1.39 10.50 -13.87
CA PRO A 73 -0.07 10.80 -13.35
C PRO A 73 1.04 10.42 -14.33
N ASP A 74 1.98 11.32 -14.56
CA ASP A 74 3.24 11.05 -15.24
C ASP A 74 4.41 11.45 -14.32
N PRO A 75 5.31 10.52 -13.95
CA PRO A 75 5.31 9.10 -14.30
C PRO A 75 4.23 8.29 -13.57
N LEU A 76 3.84 7.16 -14.16
CA LEU A 76 3.02 6.14 -13.50
C LEU A 76 3.79 5.49 -12.35
N GLU A 77 3.16 5.32 -11.20
CA GLU A 77 3.75 4.70 -10.01
C GLU A 77 3.29 3.25 -9.85
N VAL A 78 4.28 2.35 -9.76
CA VAL A 78 4.05 0.92 -9.55
C VAL A 78 4.87 0.40 -8.38
N ALA A 79 4.29 -0.51 -7.61
CA ALA A 79 4.91 -1.23 -6.52
C ALA A 79 5.45 -2.58 -6.99
N ALA A 80 6.68 -2.87 -6.57
CA ALA A 80 7.34 -4.15 -6.75
C ALA A 80 8.03 -4.58 -5.44
N PRO A 81 8.06 -5.88 -5.12
CA PRO A 81 8.63 -6.37 -3.86
C PRO A 81 10.17 -6.26 -3.78
N ARG A 82 10.83 -5.98 -4.90
CA ARG A 82 12.29 -5.82 -5.01
C ARG A 82 12.62 -4.64 -5.91
N ALA A 83 13.77 -4.01 -5.66
CA ALA A 83 14.26 -2.94 -6.49
C ALA A 83 14.38 -3.39 -7.95
N ARG A 84 13.78 -2.63 -8.86
CA ARG A 84 13.90 -2.82 -10.31
C ARG A 84 14.54 -1.58 -10.91
N ARG A 85 15.57 -1.77 -11.74
CA ARG A 85 16.07 -0.69 -12.58
C ARG A 85 15.02 -0.45 -13.66
N SER A 86 14.38 0.71 -13.64
CA SER A 86 13.52 1.11 -14.75
C SER A 86 14.41 1.39 -15.96
N ARG A 87 14.12 0.74 -17.09
CA ARG A 87 14.63 1.13 -18.42
C ARG A 87 13.52 1.76 -19.28
N HIS A 88 12.36 2.06 -18.70
CA HIS A 88 11.19 2.54 -19.43
C HIS A 88 10.84 3.93 -18.96
N ASP A 89 10.77 4.85 -19.92
CA ASP A 89 10.25 6.20 -19.72
C ASP A 89 8.80 6.12 -19.22
N GLY A 90 8.43 7.01 -18.29
CA GLY A 90 7.06 7.14 -17.80
C GLY A 90 6.62 6.16 -16.69
N VAL A 91 7.50 5.28 -16.16
CA VAL A 91 7.16 4.41 -15.01
C VAL A 91 8.18 4.51 -13.87
N ARG A 92 7.67 4.81 -12.68
CA ARG A 92 8.40 4.90 -11.43
C ARG A 92 8.12 3.69 -10.55
N HIS A 93 9.15 2.87 -10.33
CA HIS A 93 9.07 1.68 -9.49
C HIS A 93 9.32 2.02 -8.02
N ARG A 94 8.47 1.50 -7.14
CA ARG A 94 8.55 1.63 -5.69
C ARG A 94 8.79 0.26 -5.07
N VAL A 95 9.74 0.18 -4.15
CA VAL A 95 9.95 -1.03 -3.37
C VAL A 95 8.91 -1.08 -2.25
N ILE A 96 7.78 -1.71 -2.56
CA ILE A 96 6.63 -1.89 -1.67
C ILE A 96 6.11 -3.31 -1.93
N SER A 97 5.94 -4.07 -0.85
CA SER A 97 5.30 -5.37 -0.89
C SER A 97 3.89 -5.25 -0.33
N HIS A 98 2.91 -5.66 -1.11
CA HIS A 98 1.51 -5.71 -0.71
C HIS A 98 1.08 -7.17 -0.50
N HIS A 99 0.29 -7.40 0.53
CA HIS A 99 -0.42 -8.66 0.74
C HIS A 99 -1.52 -8.81 -0.33
N PRO A 100 -1.88 -10.04 -0.76
CA PRO A 100 -2.94 -10.22 -1.77
C PRO A 100 -4.27 -9.53 -1.45
N GLY A 101 -4.68 -9.51 -0.17
CA GLY A 101 -5.88 -8.81 0.30
C GLY A 101 -5.82 -7.27 0.25
N GLU A 102 -4.67 -6.70 -0.12
CA GLU A 102 -4.46 -5.25 -0.29
C GLU A 102 -4.50 -4.83 -1.76
N VAL A 103 -4.68 -5.80 -2.67
CA VAL A 103 -4.62 -5.62 -4.12
C VAL A 103 -5.94 -6.02 -4.75
N LEU A 104 -6.42 -5.18 -5.67
CA LEU A 104 -7.54 -5.45 -6.55
C LEU A 104 -7.02 -5.78 -7.95
N THR A 105 -7.79 -6.58 -8.68
CA THR A 105 -7.56 -6.83 -10.12
C THR A 105 -8.72 -6.27 -10.91
N VAL A 106 -8.45 -5.34 -11.82
CA VAL A 106 -9.46 -4.65 -12.63
C VAL A 106 -9.00 -4.60 -14.08
N ALA A 107 -9.83 -5.08 -15.00
CA ALA A 107 -9.48 -5.19 -16.42
C ALA A 107 -8.11 -5.89 -16.65
N GLY A 108 -7.76 -6.87 -15.82
CA GLY A 108 -6.47 -7.58 -15.87
C GLY A 108 -5.26 -6.80 -15.33
N ARG A 109 -5.46 -5.59 -14.77
CA ARG A 109 -4.42 -4.79 -14.11
C ARG A 109 -4.53 -4.94 -12.60
N ARG A 110 -3.39 -4.95 -11.91
CA ARG A 110 -3.33 -5.04 -10.45
C ARG A 110 -3.12 -3.65 -9.86
N LEU A 111 -3.91 -3.27 -8.86
CA LEU A 111 -3.77 -1.98 -8.16
C LEU A 111 -4.08 -2.12 -6.67
N THR A 112 -3.58 -1.20 -5.84
CA THR A 112 -3.91 -1.19 -4.41
C THR A 112 -5.39 -0.88 -4.17
N THR A 113 -5.98 -1.47 -3.13
CA THR A 113 -7.34 -1.10 -2.66
C THR A 113 -7.38 0.40 -2.27
N PRO A 114 -8.56 1.06 -2.22
CA PRO A 114 -8.64 2.45 -1.78
C PRO A 114 -7.99 2.70 -0.42
N LEU A 115 -8.24 1.83 0.56
CA LEU A 115 -7.65 1.88 1.89
C LEU A 115 -6.12 1.77 1.85
N THR A 116 -5.59 0.76 1.15
CA THR A 116 -4.14 0.58 0.98
C THR A 116 -3.52 1.77 0.24
N THR A 117 -4.23 2.34 -0.75
CA THR A 117 -3.78 3.52 -1.48
C THR A 117 -3.61 4.72 -0.55
N VAL A 118 -4.57 4.99 0.35
CA VAL A 118 -4.43 6.03 1.36
C VAL A 118 -3.25 5.75 2.30
N CYS A 119 -3.13 4.52 2.81
CA CYS A 119 -2.00 4.16 3.68
C CYS A 119 -0.65 4.39 2.98
N ASP A 120 -0.53 4.01 1.71
CA ASP A 120 0.69 4.22 0.94
C ASP A 120 0.94 5.71 0.72
N LEU A 121 -0.04 6.46 0.22
CA LEU A 121 0.08 7.90 0.02
C LEU A 121 0.61 8.60 1.28
N VAL A 122 0.05 8.29 2.45
CA VAL A 122 0.45 8.87 3.74
C VAL A 122 1.83 8.39 4.21
N ARG A 123 2.14 7.09 4.11
CA ARG A 123 3.46 6.54 4.50
C ARG A 123 4.60 7.18 3.71
N TYR A 124 4.30 7.55 2.48
CA TYR A 124 5.28 8.03 1.53
C TYR A 124 5.29 9.57 1.47
N ALA A 125 4.18 10.29 1.66
CA ALA A 125 3.99 11.75 1.56
C ALA A 125 5.11 12.68 2.09
N GLY A 126 5.86 12.27 3.12
CA GLY A 126 6.89 13.08 3.79
C GLY A 126 8.32 12.52 3.70
N ARG A 127 8.62 11.59 2.79
CA ARG A 127 9.99 11.08 2.64
C ARG A 127 10.80 12.01 1.72
N GLU A 128 11.58 12.90 2.34
CA GLU A 128 12.63 13.68 1.67
C GLU A 128 13.48 12.77 0.77
N GLY A 129 13.59 13.14 -0.51
CA GLY A 129 14.34 12.40 -1.53
C GLY A 129 13.66 11.15 -2.10
N SER A 130 12.44 10.81 -1.68
CA SER A 130 11.74 9.61 -2.16
C SER A 130 10.64 9.91 -3.16
N LEU A 131 9.97 11.07 -3.13
CA LEU A 131 8.81 11.33 -3.99
C LEU A 131 8.82 12.76 -4.49
N ASP A 132 8.79 12.90 -5.82
CA ASP A 132 8.33 14.15 -6.46
C ASP A 132 6.79 14.23 -6.42
N LEU A 133 6.19 13.80 -5.31
CA LEU A 133 4.76 13.95 -5.11
C LEU A 133 4.56 15.24 -4.34
N SER A 134 3.92 16.22 -4.97
CA SER A 134 3.49 17.45 -4.30
C SER A 134 2.67 17.08 -3.05
N PRO A 135 3.05 17.58 -1.86
CA PRO A 135 2.27 17.36 -0.63
C PRO A 135 0.80 17.75 -0.78
N GLN A 136 0.53 18.80 -1.56
CA GLN A 136 -0.82 19.26 -1.89
C GLN A 136 -1.59 18.21 -2.71
N ARG A 137 -0.94 17.62 -3.73
CA ARG A 137 -1.54 16.54 -4.53
C ARG A 137 -1.85 15.31 -3.67
N VAL A 138 -0.94 14.94 -2.77
CA VAL A 138 -1.15 13.82 -1.85
C VAL A 138 -2.31 14.11 -0.90
N ALA A 139 -2.33 15.30 -0.30
CA ALA A 139 -3.42 15.72 0.58
C ALA A 139 -4.78 15.67 -0.13
N GLY A 140 -4.87 16.20 -1.34
CA GLY A 140 -6.11 16.19 -2.14
C GLY A 140 -6.59 14.78 -2.48
N LEU A 141 -5.68 13.86 -2.85
CA LEU A 141 -6.02 12.46 -3.12
C LEU A 141 -6.50 11.75 -1.85
N VAL A 142 -5.82 11.94 -0.72
CA VAL A 142 -6.21 11.34 0.56
C VAL A 142 -7.59 11.83 0.98
N GLN A 143 -7.84 13.15 0.92
CA GLN A 143 -9.14 13.74 1.24
C GLN A 143 -10.25 13.20 0.34
N SER A 144 -9.98 13.09 -0.97
CA SER A 144 -10.97 12.58 -1.94
C SER A 144 -11.29 11.10 -1.73
N LEU A 145 -10.29 10.27 -1.42
CA LEU A 145 -10.51 8.85 -1.10
C LEU A 145 -11.29 8.66 0.21
N VAL A 146 -11.02 9.50 1.22
CA VAL A 146 -11.78 9.51 2.48
C VAL A 146 -13.23 9.95 2.24
N ALA A 147 -13.44 11.01 1.46
CA ALA A 147 -14.79 11.43 1.06
C ALA A 147 -15.52 10.36 0.23
N GLY A 148 -14.79 9.55 -0.53
CA GLY A 148 -15.28 8.38 -1.25
C GLY A 148 -15.56 7.13 -0.38
N GLY A 149 -15.46 7.23 0.95
CA GLY A 149 -15.86 6.18 1.89
C GLY A 149 -14.71 5.37 2.50
N VAL A 150 -13.45 5.78 2.33
CA VAL A 150 -12.35 5.20 3.11
C VAL A 150 -12.42 5.71 4.54
N ASP A 151 -12.60 4.81 5.51
CA ASP A 151 -12.66 5.15 6.93
C ASP A 151 -11.29 5.60 7.48
N PRO A 152 -11.14 6.86 7.94
CA PRO A 152 -9.90 7.34 8.53
C PRO A 152 -9.43 6.57 9.76
N ALA A 153 -10.35 6.04 10.58
CA ALA A 153 -10.00 5.29 11.78
C ALA A 153 -9.31 3.97 11.40
N GLU A 154 -9.81 3.30 10.37
CA GLU A 154 -9.20 2.09 9.81
C GLU A 154 -7.83 2.38 9.17
N VAL A 155 -7.69 3.51 8.46
CA VAL A 155 -6.40 3.97 7.93
C VAL A 155 -5.40 4.14 9.08
N GLU A 156 -5.78 4.87 10.13
CA GLU A 156 -4.91 5.12 11.28
C GLU A 156 -4.52 3.82 11.98
N ARG A 157 -5.49 2.92 12.20
CA ARG A 157 -5.24 1.60 12.79
C ARG A 157 -4.18 0.83 11.99
N ARG A 158 -4.33 0.74 10.66
CA ARG A 158 -3.35 0.08 9.79
C ARG A 158 -1.98 0.74 9.81
N LEU A 159 -1.93 2.08 9.79
CA LEU A 159 -0.67 2.81 9.87
C LEU A 159 0.09 2.52 11.17
N LEU A 160 -0.62 2.27 12.28
CA LEU A 160 -0.04 1.98 13.58
C LEU A 160 0.30 0.50 13.77
N THR A 161 -0.38 -0.43 13.10
CA THR A 161 -0.12 -1.88 13.21
C THR A 161 0.91 -2.38 12.21
N ASP A 162 0.98 -1.78 11.03
CA ASP A 162 1.80 -2.31 9.94
C ASP A 162 3.20 -1.68 9.93
N GLY A 163 4.21 -2.51 10.17
CA GLY A 163 5.60 -2.20 9.88
C GLY A 163 6.53 -2.11 11.12
N PRO A 164 7.83 -2.42 10.93
CA PRO A 164 8.74 -2.66 12.06
C PRO A 164 9.17 -1.38 12.81
N MET A 165 9.07 -0.19 12.18
CA MET A 165 9.65 1.04 12.74
C MET A 165 8.60 1.97 13.34
N ARG A 166 8.52 2.04 14.68
CA ARG A 166 7.61 2.91 15.44
C ARG A 166 7.61 4.37 14.96
N GLY A 167 8.79 4.96 14.74
CA GLY A 167 8.90 6.36 14.31
C GLY A 167 8.27 6.64 12.94
N ARG A 168 8.29 5.66 12.01
CA ARG A 168 7.64 5.83 10.70
C ARG A 168 6.11 5.79 10.81
N ARG A 169 5.60 4.91 11.68
CA ARG A 169 4.16 4.76 11.95
C ARG A 169 3.56 6.01 12.56
N LEU A 170 4.23 6.58 13.57
CA LEU A 170 3.78 7.81 14.22
C LEU A 170 3.78 9.01 13.27
N ARG A 171 4.82 9.14 12.43
CA ARG A 171 4.84 10.21 11.40
C ARG A 171 3.71 10.05 10.40
N ALA A 172 3.47 8.83 9.89
CA ALA A 172 2.38 8.59 8.96
C ALA A 172 1.01 8.93 9.61
N SER A 173 0.75 8.48 10.83
CA SER A 173 -0.48 8.84 11.57
C SER A 173 -0.59 10.36 11.79
N HIS A 174 0.51 11.04 12.13
CA HIS A 174 0.54 12.50 12.25
C HIS A 174 0.18 13.19 10.92
N THR A 175 0.81 12.79 9.82
CA THR A 175 0.55 13.32 8.47
C THR A 175 -0.91 13.11 8.05
N LEU A 176 -1.49 11.94 8.35
CA LEU A 176 -2.92 11.71 8.12
C LEU A 176 -3.78 12.74 8.86
N ARG A 177 -3.50 12.98 10.14
CA ARG A 177 -4.26 13.95 10.95
C ARG A 177 -4.10 15.37 10.43
N GLU A 178 -2.91 15.77 10.02
CA GLU A 178 -2.66 17.09 9.42
C GLU A 178 -3.49 17.29 8.15
N ILE A 179 -3.47 16.32 7.24
CA ILE A 179 -4.24 16.35 5.98
C ILE A 179 -5.76 16.46 6.26
N LEU A 180 -6.26 15.71 7.24
CA LEU A 180 -7.69 15.69 7.59
C LEU A 180 -8.13 16.89 8.43
N THR A 181 -7.22 17.58 9.10
CA THR A 181 -7.53 18.80 9.85
C THR A 181 -7.57 20.01 8.92
N ALA A 182 -6.64 20.07 7.95
CA ALA A 182 -6.57 21.15 6.97
C ALA A 182 -7.79 21.24 6.04
N SER A 183 -8.62 20.20 5.97
CA SER A 183 -9.86 20.15 5.15
C SER A 183 -11.11 20.63 5.88
N ARG A 184 -11.02 20.96 7.17
CA ARG A 184 -12.15 21.45 7.99
C ARG A 184 -12.22 22.98 8.07
N VAL A 185 -11.29 23.68 7.42
CA VAL A 185 -11.20 25.14 7.33
C VAL A 185 -11.68 25.56 5.94
#